data_AF-A0A4R8Z9A3-F1
#
_entry.id   AF-A0A4R8Z9A3-F1
#
_cell.length_a   1.000
_cell.length_b   1.000
_cell.length_c   1.000
_cell.angle_alpha   90.00
_cell.angle_beta   90.00
_cell.angle_gamma   90.00
#
_symmetry.space_group_name_H-M   'P 1'
#
loop_
_entity.id
_entity.type
_entity.pdbx_description
1 polymer ?
#
loop_
_entity_poly.entity_id
_entity_poly.type
_entity_poly.pdbx_seq_one_letter_code
_entity_poly.pdbx_strand_id
1 'polypeptide(L)'
;MGCGRGRNPCAVRLPGSDLRGGFLPALLDIVGASSVTIDAEARVWHTGGKSTPDLIRLRSGDGSAAPDVIVTAGSHEQVLEIITPCSQHRIALVPFGGCSSVVGGLAWSRSGQ
;
A
#
# COMPACT_ATOMS: atom_id res chain seq x y z
N MET A 1 0.66 -15.71 27.04
CA MET A 1 -0.03 -14.92 25.99
C MET A 1 0.93 -13.85 25.51
N GLY A 2 1.43 -13.96 24.28
CA GLY A 2 2.40 -13.01 23.71
C GLY A 2 2.50 -13.24 22.21
N CYS A 3 1.60 -12.61 21.44
CA CYS A 3 1.63 -12.67 19.98
C CYS A 3 2.91 -12.01 19.46
N GLY A 4 3.69 -12.79 18.70
CA GLY A 4 4.96 -12.36 18.11
C GLY A 4 4.83 -11.18 17.15
N ARG A 5 5.31 -10.01 17.57
CA ARG A 5 5.57 -8.86 16.69
C ARG A 5 6.94 -9.02 16.04
N GLY A 6 7.04 -9.93 15.08
CA GLY A 6 8.28 -10.25 14.38
C GLY A 6 8.33 -9.70 12.96
N ARG A 7 8.22 -8.37 12.77
CA ARG A 7 8.67 -7.74 11.52
C ARG A 7 9.54 -6.55 11.89
N ASN A 8 10.82 -6.62 11.50
CA ASN A 8 11.72 -5.47 11.57
C ASN A 8 11.61 -4.73 10.22
N PRO A 9 10.84 -3.63 10.14
CA PRO A 9 10.62 -2.93 8.87
C PRO A 9 11.93 -2.41 8.26
N CYS A 10 12.95 -2.11 9.07
CA CYS A 10 14.28 -1.70 8.59
C CYS A 10 15.01 -2.73 7.72
N ALA A 11 14.61 -4.01 7.73
CA ALA A 11 15.28 -5.05 6.94
C ALA A 11 14.65 -5.29 5.55
N VAL A 12 13.55 -4.60 5.23
CA VAL A 12 12.80 -4.81 3.98
C VAL A 12 13.23 -3.80 2.93
N ARG A 13 13.62 -4.27 1.75
CA ARG A 13 13.96 -3.43 0.60
C ARG A 13 12.69 -2.97 -0.08
N LEU A 14 12.49 -1.65 -0.12
CA LEU A 14 11.35 -1.02 -0.78
C LEU A 14 11.78 -0.34 -2.09
N PRO A 15 10.91 -0.34 -3.12
CA PRO A 15 11.11 0.52 -4.27
C PRO A 15 10.92 2.01 -3.90
N GLY A 16 11.47 2.90 -4.74
CA GLY A 16 11.13 4.32 -4.72
C GLY A 16 9.62 4.55 -4.91
N SER A 17 9.11 5.67 -4.42
CA SER A 17 7.69 6.02 -4.59
C SER A 17 7.52 6.91 -5.82
N ASP A 18 6.96 6.35 -6.90
CA ASP A 18 6.84 7.03 -8.20
C ASP A 18 5.71 8.07 -8.19
N LEU A 19 4.75 7.96 -7.26
CA LEU A 19 3.63 8.89 -7.13
C LEU A 19 4.01 10.23 -6.50
N ARG A 20 5.20 10.33 -5.88
CA ARG A 20 5.69 11.58 -5.26
C ARG A 20 5.83 12.74 -6.24
N GLY A 21 6.03 12.46 -7.54
CA GLY A 21 6.28 13.47 -8.56
C GLY A 21 5.06 14.02 -9.29
N GLY A 22 3.88 13.38 -9.21
CA GLY A 22 2.77 13.74 -10.11
C GLY A 22 1.36 13.68 -9.51
N PHE A 23 1.00 12.57 -8.86
CA PHE A 23 -0.39 12.36 -8.40
C PHE A 23 -0.60 12.65 -6.91
N LEU A 24 0.49 12.72 -6.13
CA LEU A 24 0.43 12.98 -4.70
C LEU A 24 -0.29 14.30 -4.35
N PRO A 25 -0.08 15.44 -5.05
CA PRO A 25 -0.79 16.68 -4.74
C PRO A 25 -2.32 16.53 -4.87
N ALA A 26 -2.79 15.88 -5.93
CA ALA A 26 -4.22 15.66 -6.14
C ALA A 26 -4.85 14.81 -5.01
N LEU A 27 -4.14 13.79 -4.53
CA LEU A 27 -4.60 13.01 -3.37
C LEU A 27 -4.65 13.85 -2.09
N LEU A 28 -3.66 14.71 -1.87
CA LEU A 28 -3.64 15.61 -0.71
C LEU A 28 -4.81 16.60 -0.75
N ASP A 29 -5.20 17.09 -1.92
CA ASP A 29 -6.34 17.99 -2.07
C ASP A 29 -7.68 17.30 -1.74
N ILE A 30 -7.82 16.01 -2.07
CA ILE A 30 -9.06 15.23 -1.83
C ILE A 30 -9.22 14.86 -0.34
N VAL A 31 -8.17 14.29 0.28
CA VAL A 31 -8.27 13.69 1.62
C VAL A 31 -7.56 14.47 2.74
N GLY A 32 -6.74 15.46 2.39
CA GLY A 32 -5.89 16.18 3.32
C GLY A 32 -4.60 15.42 3.69
N ALA A 33 -3.59 16.18 4.14
CA ALA A 33 -2.25 15.63 4.45
C ALA A 33 -2.23 14.60 5.59
N SER A 34 -3.13 14.71 6.57
CA SER A 34 -3.23 13.75 7.68
C SER A 34 -3.71 12.37 7.25
N SER A 35 -4.31 12.27 6.06
CA SER A 35 -4.94 11.06 5.53
C SER A 35 -4.07 10.35 4.47
N VAL A 36 -2.84 10.85 4.26
CA VAL A 36 -1.88 10.35 3.27
C VAL A 36 -0.57 9.97 3.95
N THR A 37 -0.14 8.72 3.76
CA THR A 37 1.08 8.19 4.38
C THR A 37 2.03 7.65 3.31
N ILE A 38 3.30 8.07 3.37
CA ILE A 38 4.38 7.65 2.45
C ILE A 38 5.60 7.07 3.18
N ASP A 39 5.49 6.87 4.50
CA ASP A 39 6.57 6.34 5.34
C ASP A 39 6.93 4.92 4.95
N ALA A 40 8.23 4.62 4.99
CA ALA A 40 8.75 3.30 4.64
C ALA A 40 8.12 2.19 5.49
N GLU A 41 8.00 2.41 6.81
CA GLU A 41 7.39 1.44 7.71
C GLU A 41 5.92 1.17 7.35
N ALA A 42 5.12 2.22 7.12
CA ALA A 42 3.74 2.06 6.72
C ALA A 42 3.62 1.28 5.41
N ARG A 43 4.48 1.57 4.42
CA ARG A 43 4.52 0.84 3.14
C ARG A 43 4.83 -0.64 3.32
N VAL A 44 5.77 -1.00 4.22
CA VAL A 44 6.05 -2.41 4.56
C VAL A 44 4.80 -3.08 5.17
N TRP A 45 4.10 -2.40 6.07
CA TRP A 45 2.91 -2.97 6.72
C TRP A 45 1.73 -3.17 5.76
N HIS A 46 1.66 -2.38 4.70
CA HIS A 46 0.63 -2.46 3.65
C HIS A 46 1.07 -3.28 2.44
N THR A 47 2.17 -4.05 2.56
CA THR A 47 2.64 -4.95 1.50
C THR A 47 1.97 -6.33 1.63
N GLY A 48 1.13 -6.70 0.65
CA GLY A 48 0.56 -8.04 0.53
C GLY A 48 -0.38 -8.46 1.67
N GLY A 49 -0.73 -9.74 1.71
CA GLY A 49 -1.59 -10.35 2.74
C GLY A 49 -0.83 -11.23 3.73
N LYS A 50 -1.50 -12.31 4.18
CA LYS A 50 -0.98 -13.35 5.09
C LYS A 50 -0.86 -14.71 4.38
N SER A 51 -0.86 -14.71 3.06
CA SER A 51 -0.57 -15.93 2.31
C SER A 51 0.88 -16.37 2.58
N THR A 52 1.14 -17.68 2.50
CA THR A 52 2.50 -18.22 2.62
C THR A 52 3.52 -17.52 1.71
N PRO A 53 3.25 -17.28 0.41
CA PRO A 53 4.20 -16.55 -0.43
C PRO A 53 4.42 -15.09 0.01
N ASP A 54 3.37 -14.38 0.46
CA ASP A 54 3.53 -13.01 0.97
C ASP A 54 4.43 -12.97 2.20
N LEU A 55 4.23 -13.92 3.13
CA LEU A 55 5.02 -14.02 4.35
C LEU A 55 6.49 -14.40 4.05
N ILE A 56 6.73 -15.27 3.09
CA ILE A 56 8.09 -15.66 2.68
C ILE A 56 8.82 -14.47 2.05
N ARG A 57 8.20 -13.74 1.11
CA ARG A 57 8.79 -12.55 0.46
C ARG A 57 9.15 -11.48 1.49
N LEU A 58 8.21 -11.14 2.37
CA LEU A 58 8.48 -10.13 3.39
C LEU A 58 9.57 -10.57 4.38
N ARG A 59 9.62 -11.85 4.76
CA ARG A 59 10.68 -12.38 5.65
C ARG A 59 12.05 -12.44 4.97
N SER A 60 12.12 -12.59 3.64
CA SER A 60 13.37 -12.49 2.87
C SER A 60 13.79 -11.03 2.59
N GLY A 61 13.05 -10.06 3.12
CA GLY A 61 13.32 -8.64 2.95
C GLY A 61 12.91 -8.11 1.57
N ASP A 62 12.04 -8.80 0.85
CA ASP A 62 11.51 -8.35 -0.44
C ASP A 62 10.19 -7.59 -0.25
N GLY A 63 10.25 -6.26 -0.39
CA GLY A 63 9.10 -5.35 -0.39
C GLY A 63 8.79 -4.78 -1.77
N SER A 64 9.16 -5.48 -2.84
CA SER A 64 8.93 -5.02 -4.24
C SER A 64 7.46 -4.74 -4.57
N ALA A 65 6.52 -5.39 -3.87
CA ALA A 65 5.08 -5.20 -4.00
C ALA A 65 4.52 -4.08 -3.09
N ALA A 66 5.36 -3.31 -2.39
CA ALA A 66 4.89 -2.27 -1.49
C ALA A 66 4.19 -1.13 -2.26
N PRO A 67 3.09 -0.58 -1.71
CA PRO A 67 2.41 0.56 -2.33
C PRO A 67 3.30 1.80 -2.33
N ASP A 68 3.05 2.72 -3.26
CA ASP A 68 3.74 4.01 -3.33
C ASP A 68 3.24 5.01 -2.28
N VAL A 69 1.94 4.94 -1.97
CA VAL A 69 1.21 5.79 -1.04
C VAL A 69 0.08 4.99 -0.38
N ILE A 70 -0.21 5.30 0.87
CA ILE A 70 -1.39 4.80 1.59
C ILE A 70 -2.32 5.97 1.81
N VAL A 71 -3.59 5.81 1.45
CA VAL A 71 -4.62 6.84 1.57
C VAL A 71 -5.76 6.28 2.41
N THR A 72 -6.20 7.04 3.41
CA THR A 72 -7.37 6.70 4.23
C THR A 72 -8.50 7.67 3.91
N ALA A 73 -9.51 7.21 3.18
CA ALA A 73 -10.71 8.00 2.93
C ALA A 73 -11.60 8.04 4.18
N GLY A 74 -12.10 9.23 4.53
CA GLY A 74 -13.00 9.45 5.67
C GLY A 74 -14.48 9.43 5.30
N SER A 75 -14.83 9.45 4.00
CA SER A 75 -16.21 9.41 3.53
C SER A 75 -16.37 8.63 2.22
N HIS A 76 -17.62 8.34 1.85
CA HIS A 76 -17.93 7.67 0.58
C HIS A 76 -17.57 8.55 -0.63
N GLU A 77 -17.81 9.85 -0.53
CA GLU A 77 -17.54 10.84 -1.57
C GLU A 77 -16.04 10.90 -1.87
N GLN A 78 -15.19 10.91 -0.83
CA GLN A 78 -13.74 10.86 -0.99
C GLN A 78 -13.28 9.59 -1.71
N VAL A 79 -13.92 8.44 -1.47
CA VAL A 79 -13.59 7.20 -2.20
C VAL A 79 -13.86 7.37 -3.70
N LEU A 80 -15.00 7.96 -4.08
CA LEU A 80 -15.34 8.21 -5.49
C LEU A 80 -14.37 9.22 -6.14
N GLU A 81 -14.01 10.26 -5.40
CA GLU A 81 -13.04 11.28 -5.82
C GLU A 81 -11.62 10.72 -5.99
N ILE A 82 -11.25 9.65 -5.27
CA ILE A 82 -9.97 8.95 -5.49
C ILE A 82 -10.05 7.99 -6.70
N ILE A 83 -11.12 7.20 -6.81
CA ILE A 83 -11.23 6.15 -7.83
C ILE A 83 -11.26 6.76 -9.25
N THR A 84 -12.00 7.85 -9.43
CA THR A 84 -12.21 8.50 -10.73
C THR A 84 -10.88 8.89 -11.41
N PRO A 85 -10.01 9.71 -10.80
CA PRO A 85 -8.72 10.07 -11.39
C PRO A 85 -7.74 8.90 -11.45
N CYS A 86 -7.75 7.97 -10.48
CA CYS A 86 -6.92 6.77 -10.57
C CYS A 86 -7.23 5.93 -11.81
N SER A 87 -8.51 5.79 -12.16
CA SER A 87 -8.95 5.12 -13.38
C SER A 87 -8.42 5.84 -14.64
N GLN A 88 -8.53 7.17 -14.68
CA GLN A 88 -8.08 8.00 -15.80
C GLN A 88 -6.56 7.96 -16.00
N HIS A 89 -5.80 8.01 -14.91
CA HIS A 89 -4.34 8.03 -14.91
C HIS A 89 -3.70 6.63 -14.91
N ARG A 90 -4.52 5.55 -14.96
CA ARG A 90 -4.09 4.15 -14.90
C ARG A 90 -3.24 3.84 -13.66
N ILE A 91 -3.68 4.36 -12.51
CA ILE A 91 -3.07 4.12 -11.21
C ILE A 91 -3.74 2.91 -10.57
N ALA A 92 -2.94 1.92 -10.18
CA ALA A 92 -3.45 0.73 -9.49
C ALA A 92 -3.93 1.10 -8.08
N LEU A 93 -5.15 0.68 -7.75
CA LEU A 93 -5.74 0.82 -6.42
C LEU A 93 -5.95 -0.57 -5.80
N VAL A 94 -5.43 -0.76 -4.59
CA VAL A 94 -5.62 -1.99 -3.81
C VAL A 94 -6.36 -1.61 -2.53
N PRO A 95 -7.64 -2.00 -2.37
CA PRO A 95 -8.36 -1.75 -1.14
C PRO A 95 -7.71 -2.53 0.01
N PHE A 96 -7.46 -1.83 1.12
CA PHE A 96 -6.74 -2.39 2.26
C PHE A 96 -7.57 -2.24 3.54
N GLY A 97 -7.88 -3.36 4.18
CA GLY A 97 -8.61 -3.42 5.46
C GLY A 97 -7.79 -4.14 6.53
N GLY A 98 -8.33 -5.20 7.13
CA GLY A 98 -7.66 -5.97 8.19
C GLY A 98 -6.41 -6.77 7.78
N CYS A 99 -6.00 -6.72 6.50
CA CYS A 99 -4.81 -7.40 5.97
C CYS A 99 -4.71 -8.89 6.36
N SER A 100 -5.83 -9.61 6.39
CA SER A 100 -5.90 -11.03 6.76
C SER A 100 -6.07 -11.97 5.57
N SER A 101 -6.13 -11.43 4.34
CA SER A 101 -6.28 -12.23 3.13
C SER A 101 -5.13 -13.24 2.99
N VAL A 102 -5.44 -14.52 2.82
CA VAL A 102 -4.47 -15.61 2.67
C VAL A 102 -4.32 -16.10 1.22
N VAL A 103 -5.10 -15.53 0.30
CA VAL A 103 -5.16 -15.97 -1.11
C VAL A 103 -4.30 -15.12 -2.04
N GLY A 104 -3.52 -14.16 -1.51
CA GLY A 104 -2.72 -13.26 -2.33
C GLY A 104 -3.53 -12.14 -3.01
N GLY A 105 -4.79 -11.92 -2.62
CA GLY A 105 -5.63 -10.86 -3.20
C GLY A 105 -5.17 -9.41 -2.92
N LEU A 106 -4.10 -9.24 -2.15
CA LEU A 106 -3.42 -7.96 -1.92
C LEU A 106 -2.04 -7.91 -2.60
N ALA A 107 -1.64 -8.98 -3.28
CA ALA A 107 -0.42 -8.99 -4.06
C ALA A 107 -0.65 -8.18 -5.34
N TRP A 108 0.23 -7.21 -5.58
CA TRP A 108 0.28 -6.43 -6.80
C TRP A 108 1.71 -6.43 -7.34
N SER A 109 1.85 -6.38 -8.66
CA SER A 109 3.15 -6.32 -9.33
C SER A 109 3.27 -5.03 -10.16
N ARG A 110 4.42 -4.35 -10.07
CA ARG A 110 4.71 -3.17 -10.91
C ARG A 110 4.75 -3.50 -12.41
N SER A 111 4.96 -4.77 -12.76
CA SER A 111 4.90 -5.28 -14.13
C SER A 111 3.48 -5.43 -14.69
N GLY A 112 2.44 -5.15 -13.91
CA GLY A 112 1.06 -5.15 -14.39
C GLY A 112 0.49 -6.54 -14.73
N GLN A 113 1.04 -7.59 -14.12
CA GLN A 113 0.46 -8.94 -14.18
C GLN A 113 -0.32 -9.26 -12.92
#